data_AF-A0A7X7BGC8-F1
#
_entry.id   AF-A0A7X7BGC8-F1
#
_cell.length_a   1.000
_cell.length_b   1.000
_cell.length_c   1.000
_cell.angle_alpha   90.00
_cell.angle_beta   90.00
_cell.angle_gamma   90.00
#
_symmetry.space_group_name_H-M   'P 1'
#
loop_
_entity.id
_entity.type
_entity.pdbx_description
1 polymer ?
#
loop_
_entity_poly.entity_id
_entity_poly.type
_entity_poly.pdbx_seq_one_letter_code
_entity_poly.pdbx_strand_id
1 'polypeptide(L)'
;MTDAQIIAIIEETLKQKIAQNTDFIRYSYFEINVKYNFTEEDKRKFMFFIRNKLENMNYIMYIEGEKYIFNDKEYTVGTNESIIAIRKKDRM
;
A
#
# COMPACT_ATOMS: atom_id res chain seq x y z
N MET A 1 -12.88 13.75 -1.84
CA MET A 1 -12.85 13.34 -3.27
C MET A 1 -14.01 12.39 -3.54
N THR A 2 -14.32 12.10 -4.81
CA THR A 2 -15.24 10.98 -5.12
C THR A 2 -14.48 9.64 -5.04
N ASP A 3 -15.20 8.56 -4.77
CA ASP A 3 -14.60 7.21 -4.71
C ASP A 3 -13.89 6.85 -6.03
N ALA A 4 -14.45 7.24 -7.18
CA ALA A 4 -13.83 7.05 -8.48
C ALA A 4 -12.48 7.76 -8.62
N GLN A 5 -12.33 8.97 -8.07
CA GLN A 5 -11.05 9.69 -8.08
C GLN A 5 -10.00 8.99 -7.21
N ILE A 6 -10.40 8.49 -6.03
CA ILE A 6 -9.49 7.75 -5.14
C ILE A 6 -9.04 6.44 -5.80
N ILE A 7 -9.96 5.72 -6.43
CA ILE A 7 -9.66 4.49 -7.17
C ILE A 7 -8.68 4.77 -8.33
N ALA A 8 -8.89 5.85 -9.09
CA ALA A 8 -7.98 6.22 -10.17
C ALA A 8 -6.55 6.49 -9.66
N ILE A 9 -6.41 7.20 -8.53
CA ILE A 9 -5.11 7.42 -7.88
C ILE A 9 -4.46 6.09 -7.46
N ILE A 10 -5.25 5.17 -6.90
CA ILE A 10 -4.77 3.83 -6.54
C ILE A 10 -4.26 3.10 -7.78
N GLU A 11 -5.04 3.03 -8.86
CA GLU A 11 -4.68 2.28 -10.06
C GLU A 11 -3.41 2.82 -10.72
N GLU A 12 -3.29 4.14 -10.83
CA GLU A 12 -2.12 4.79 -11.40
C GLU A 12 -0.87 4.51 -10.57
N THR A 13 -0.94 4.81 -9.26
CA THR A 13 0.23 4.72 -8.38
C THR A 13 0.64 3.27 -8.12
N LEU A 14 -0.32 2.35 -7.99
CA LEU A 14 -0.06 0.94 -7.79
C LEU A 14 0.62 0.32 -9.01
N LYS A 15 0.16 0.66 -10.23
CA LYS A 15 0.80 0.23 -11.47
C LYS A 15 2.26 0.67 -11.54
N GLN A 16 2.54 1.92 -11.19
CA GLN A 16 3.91 2.45 -11.15
C GLN A 16 4.78 1.70 -10.13
N LYS A 17 4.26 1.44 -8.92
CA LYS A 17 5.01 0.76 -7.86
C LYS A 17 5.27 -0.71 -8.21
N ILE A 18 4.31 -1.41 -8.80
CA ILE A 18 4.49 -2.80 -9.27
C ILE A 18 5.54 -2.88 -10.37
N ALA A 19 5.58 -1.90 -11.28
CA ALA A 19 6.60 -1.82 -12.32
C ALA A 19 8.01 -1.57 -11.75
N GLN A 20 8.11 -0.88 -10.61
CA GLN A 20 9.39 -0.67 -9.91
C GLN A 20 9.81 -1.91 -9.12
N ASN A 21 8.88 -2.53 -8.41
CA ASN A 21 9.11 -3.75 -7.66
C ASN A 21 7.79 -4.52 -7.48
N THR A 22 7.67 -5.66 -8.16
CA THR A 22 6.46 -6.47 -8.11
C THR A 22 6.31 -7.20 -6.77
N ASP A 23 7.38 -7.46 -6.03
CA ASP A 23 7.29 -8.23 -4.78
C ASP A 23 7.11 -7.35 -3.54
N PHE A 24 7.40 -6.05 -3.66
CA PHE A 24 7.36 -5.09 -2.55
C PHE A 24 6.82 -3.73 -2.99
N ILE A 25 5.70 -3.33 -2.41
CA ILE A 25 5.06 -2.04 -2.65
C ILE A 25 5.12 -1.23 -1.37
N ARG A 26 5.45 0.06 -1.50
CA ARG A 26 5.46 1.01 -0.37
C ARG A 26 4.70 2.27 -0.70
N TYR A 27 3.79 2.68 0.19
CA TYR A 27 3.27 4.04 0.25
C TYR A 27 3.82 4.74 1.48
N SER A 28 4.48 5.87 1.26
CA SER A 28 5.03 6.71 2.32
C SER A 28 3.94 7.55 2.99
N TYR A 29 4.22 7.95 4.23
CA TYR A 29 3.39 8.91 4.95
C TYR A 29 3.17 10.20 4.15
N PHE A 30 4.23 10.71 3.50
CA PHE A 30 4.15 11.92 2.70
C PHE A 30 3.19 11.78 1.51
N GLU A 31 3.20 10.64 0.83
CA GLU A 31 2.28 10.40 -0.30
C GLU A 31 0.82 10.48 0.15
N ILE A 32 0.48 9.75 1.22
CA ILE A 32 -0.90 9.65 1.70
C ILE A 32 -1.39 10.93 2.39
N ASN A 33 -0.53 11.59 3.16
CA ASN A 33 -0.93 12.73 4.00
C ASN A 33 -0.77 14.09 3.32
N VAL A 34 0.10 14.20 2.30
CA VAL A 34 0.42 15.49 1.68
C VAL A 34 0.19 15.44 0.17
N LYS A 35 0.85 14.51 -0.53
CA LYS A 35 0.91 14.52 -2.01
C LYS A 35 -0.46 14.40 -2.68
N TYR A 36 -1.31 13.51 -2.19
CA TYR A 36 -2.61 13.24 -2.82
C TYR A 36 -3.74 14.17 -2.36
N ASN A 37 -3.45 15.11 -1.43
CA ASN A 37 -4.42 16.06 -0.89
C ASN A 37 -5.70 15.40 -0.35
N PHE A 38 -5.54 14.27 0.35
CA PHE A 38 -6.65 13.53 0.94
C PHE A 38 -7.13 14.17 2.24
N THR A 39 -8.46 14.29 2.37
CA THR A 39 -9.10 14.48 3.68
C THR A 39 -9.00 13.21 4.52
N GLU A 40 -9.27 13.27 5.82
CA GLU A 40 -9.30 12.08 6.68
C GLU A 40 -10.31 11.02 6.22
N GLU A 41 -11.43 11.43 5.62
CA GLU A 41 -12.39 10.49 5.01
C GLU A 41 -11.81 9.84 3.76
N ASP A 42 -11.15 10.62 2.90
CA ASP A 42 -10.50 10.12 1.69
C ASP A 42 -9.39 9.11 2.04
N LYS A 43 -8.61 9.37 3.09
CA LYS A 43 -7.59 8.42 3.59
C LYS A 43 -8.21 7.10 4.03
N ARG A 44 -9.33 7.12 4.77
CA ARG A 44 -10.03 5.89 5.17
C ARG A 44 -10.53 5.10 3.96
N LYS A 45 -11.11 5.78 2.97
CA LYS A 45 -11.56 5.16 1.71
C LYS A 45 -10.38 4.59 0.91
N PHE A 46 -9.30 5.35 0.79
CA PHE A 46 -8.07 4.89 0.16
C PHE A 46 -7.56 3.61 0.82
N MET A 47 -7.44 3.58 2.16
CA MET A 47 -7.00 2.39 2.90
C MET A 47 -7.91 1.18 2.68
N PHE A 48 -9.22 1.38 2.60
CA PHE A 48 -10.17 0.32 2.30
C PHE A 48 -9.98 -0.22 0.87
N PHE A 49 -9.93 0.65 -0.13
CA PHE A 49 -9.81 0.24 -1.53
C PHE A 49 -8.45 -0.38 -1.85
N ILE A 50 -7.35 0.20 -1.35
CA ILE A 50 -6.00 -0.32 -1.62
C ILE A 50 -5.80 -1.70 -0.97
N ARG A 51 -6.31 -1.92 0.25
CA ARG A 51 -6.26 -3.22 0.92
C ARG A 51 -6.97 -4.29 0.09
N ASN A 52 -8.21 -4.03 -0.30
CA ASN A 52 -8.99 -4.97 -1.12
C ASN A 52 -8.30 -5.26 -2.46
N LYS A 53 -7.75 -4.23 -3.12
CA LYS A 53 -7.03 -4.40 -4.39
C LYS A 53 -5.78 -5.26 -4.23
N LEU A 54 -4.97 -4.98 -3.21
CA LEU A 54 -3.74 -5.72 -2.90
C LEU A 54 -4.04 -7.18 -2.55
N GLU A 55 -5.06 -7.44 -1.71
CA GLU A 55 -5.49 -8.79 -1.35
C GLU A 55 -5.92 -9.60 -2.58
N ASN A 56 -6.72 -8.99 -3.47
CA ASN A 56 -7.13 -9.61 -4.75
C ASN A 56 -5.95 -9.88 -5.69
N MET A 57 -4.83 -9.17 -5.50
CA MET A 57 -3.59 -9.35 -6.28
C MET A 57 -2.57 -10.25 -5.57
N ASN A 58 -2.98 -10.97 -4.52
CA ASN A 58 -2.16 -11.88 -3.72
C ASN A 58 -1.03 -11.18 -2.94
N TYR A 59 -1.26 -9.96 -2.44
CA TYR A 59 -0.36 -9.28 -1.50
C TYR A 59 -0.88 -9.37 -0.06
N ILE A 60 0.03 -9.26 0.91
CA ILE A 60 -0.28 -8.98 2.31
C ILE A 60 0.10 -7.54 2.58
N MET A 61 -0.84 -6.76 3.12
CA MET A 61 -0.64 -5.37 3.49
C MET A 61 -0.32 -5.24 4.97
N TYR A 62 0.69 -4.45 5.29
CA TYR A 62 1.16 -4.10 6.61
C TYR A 62 1.11 -2.58 6.80
N ILE A 63 0.77 -2.13 8.00
CA ILE A 63 0.71 -0.71 8.39
C ILE A 63 1.70 -0.41 9.52
N GLU A 64 1.84 0.88 9.85
CA GLU A 64 2.75 1.38 10.89
C GLU A 64 2.76 0.51 12.15
N GLY A 65 3.97 0.13 12.60
CA GLY A 65 4.18 -0.69 13.80
C GLY A 65 4.00 -2.20 13.59
N GLU A 66 3.42 -2.65 12.48
CA GLU A 66 3.35 -4.07 12.16
C GLU A 66 4.69 -4.63 11.69
N LYS A 67 4.91 -5.91 11.97
CA LYS A 67 6.10 -6.65 11.57
C LYS A 67 5.85 -7.43 10.30
N TYR A 68 6.88 -7.52 9.45
CA TYR A 68 6.83 -8.29 8.21
C TYR A 68 8.18 -8.97 7.93
N ILE A 69 8.14 -10.02 7.12
CA ILE A 69 9.35 -10.70 6.62
C ILE A 69 9.50 -10.41 5.14
N PHE A 70 10.69 -9.94 4.75
CA PHE A 70 11.05 -9.74 3.35
C PHE A 70 12.49 -10.19 3.15
N ASN A 71 12.76 -11.01 2.12
CA ASN A 71 14.09 -11.56 1.85
C ASN A 71 14.76 -12.17 3.11
N ASP A 72 14.02 -13.02 3.82
CA ASP A 72 14.45 -13.75 5.03
C ASP A 72 14.92 -12.85 6.20
N LYS A 73 14.51 -11.58 6.19
CA LYS A 73 14.75 -10.61 7.25
C LYS A 73 13.44 -10.08 7.80
N GLU A 74 13.39 -9.92 9.11
CA GLU A 74 12.27 -9.29 9.81
C GLU A 74 12.45 -7.77 9.82
N TYR A 75 11.36 -7.06 9.57
CA TYR A 75 11.28 -5.61 9.57
C TYR A 75 10.03 -5.17 10.34
N THR A 76 10.01 -3.90 10.75
CA THR A 76 8.83 -3.21 11.28
C THR A 76 8.52 -2.05 10.35
N VAL A 77 7.24 -1.85 10.03
CA VAL A 77 6.80 -0.70 9.24
C VAL A 77 7.11 0.60 10.01
N GLY A 78 7.91 1.48 9.40
CA GLY A 78 8.34 2.72 10.02
C GLY A 78 7.24 3.78 10.10
N THR A 79 7.40 4.77 10.97
CA THR A 79 6.45 5.90 11.13
C THR A 79 6.33 6.77 9.86
N ASN A 80 7.32 6.71 8.98
CA ASN A 80 7.32 7.37 7.68
C ASN A 80 6.69 6.52 6.55
N GLU A 81 6.18 5.33 6.87
CA GLU A 81 5.58 4.37 5.94
C GLU A 81 4.12 4.13 6.33
N SER A 82 3.18 4.52 5.47
CA SER A 82 1.76 4.28 5.74
C SER A 82 1.34 2.86 5.37
N ILE A 83 1.93 2.30 4.31
CA ILE A 83 1.62 0.96 3.82
C ILE A 83 2.89 0.30 3.29
N ILE A 84 3.15 -0.92 3.74
CA ILE A 84 4.01 -1.89 3.07
C ILE A 84 3.13 -3.02 2.55
N ALA A 85 3.32 -3.46 1.31
CA ALA A 85 2.63 -4.63 0.80
C ALA A 85 3.62 -5.60 0.14
N ILE A 86 3.53 -6.87 0.53
CA ILE A 86 4.45 -7.92 0.12
C ILE A 86 3.67 -8.99 -0.63
N ARG A 87 4.17 -9.37 -1.80
CA ARG A 87 3.54 -10.42 -2.60
C ARG A 87 3.68 -11.75 -1.86
N LYS A 88 2.56 -12.46 -1.69
CA LYS A 88 2.58 -13.82 -1.16
C LYS A 88 3.35 -14.68 -2.15
N LYS A 89 4.46 -15.27 -1.70
CA LYS A 89 5.09 -16.37 -2.44
C LYS A 89 4.19 -17.57 -2.25
N ASP A 90 3.64 -18.10 -3.35
CA ASP A 90 2.96 -19.38 -3.30
C ASP A 90 3.97 -20.40 -2.75
N ARG A 91 3.64 -21.01 -1.60
CA ARG A 91 4.36 -22.21 -1.16
C ARG A 91 4.01 -23.29 -2.17
N MET A 92 4.86 -23.48 -3.18
CA MET A 92 4.84 -24.71 -3.99
C MET A 92 5.24 -25.90 -3.11
#